data_AF-A0A564Y196-F1
#
_entry.id   AF-A0A564Y196-F1
#
_cell.length_a   1.000
_cell.length_b   1.000
_cell.length_c   1.000
_cell.angle_alpha   90.00
_cell.angle_beta   90.00
_cell.angle_gamma   90.00
#
_symmetry.space_group_name_H-M   'P 1'
#
loop_
_entity.id
_entity.type
_entity.pdbx_description
1 polymer ?
#
loop_
_entity_poly.entity_id
_entity_poly.type
_entity_poly.pdbx_seq_one_letter_code
_entity_poly.pdbx_strand_id
1 'polypeptide(L)'
;MVLSGSFPPFGKYLSGNDFVHIQLPRFPHEVVNAAVEYAYGGIKNISPDVAIRLYLLAHSLQNKALVDGCTKFLCARIEETNVSEVWSVANATKNELLIEVCAPLVSMNWKMFRTSRQFHRNTEMKGMMSLLGCPRMARESAKSKVEALIEWRNSARNDAEYIGRTTAFKDMVSLLGIQDTPDLITDLFVE
;
A
#
# COMPACT_ATOMS: atom_id res chain seq x y z
N MET A 1 8.88 -6.09 -30.77
CA MET A 1 7.53 -5.48 -30.63
C MET A 1 6.71 -6.05 -29.46
N VAL A 2 7.00 -7.25 -28.94
CA VAL A 2 6.24 -7.86 -27.83
C VAL A 2 6.33 -7.07 -26.51
N LEU A 3 7.56 -6.70 -26.09
CA LEU A 3 7.77 -5.97 -24.83
C LEU A 3 7.10 -4.59 -24.82
N SER A 4 7.15 -3.85 -25.93
CA SER A 4 6.47 -2.55 -26.06
C SER A 4 4.96 -2.67 -26.11
N GLY A 5 4.42 -3.78 -26.62
CA GLY A 5 2.98 -4.06 -26.58
C GLY A 5 2.49 -4.40 -25.16
N SER A 6 3.32 -5.08 -24.36
CA SER A 6 3.00 -5.44 -22.98
C SER A 6 3.29 -4.32 -21.97
N PHE A 7 4.33 -3.52 -22.23
CA PHE A 7 4.81 -2.45 -21.34
C PHE A 7 4.90 -1.14 -22.14
N PRO A 8 3.84 -0.31 -22.14
CA PRO A 8 3.74 0.88 -22.99
C PRO A 8 4.94 1.85 -22.91
N PRO A 9 5.56 2.09 -21.73
CA PRO A 9 6.73 2.98 -21.63
C PRO A 9 7.93 2.55 -22.47
N PHE A 10 8.00 1.29 -22.92
CA PHE A 10 9.07 0.84 -23.80
C PHE A 10 8.87 1.24 -25.26
N GLY A 11 7.67 1.65 -25.67
CA GLY A 11 7.38 2.11 -27.04
C GLY A 11 8.26 3.29 -27.47
N LYS A 12 8.65 4.16 -26.53
CA LYS A 12 9.52 5.33 -26.80
C LYS A 12 10.93 4.97 -27.27
N TYR A 13 11.35 3.71 -27.09
CA TYR A 13 12.67 3.23 -27.47
C TYR A 13 12.69 2.55 -28.85
N LEU A 14 11.55 2.46 -29.54
CA LEU A 14 11.44 1.81 -30.84
C LEU A 14 11.96 2.68 -32.00
N SER A 15 12.34 3.94 -31.76
CA SER A 15 12.83 4.86 -32.79
C SER A 15 14.36 4.85 -32.91
N GLY A 16 14.86 4.32 -34.03
CA GLY A 16 16.16 4.68 -34.61
C GLY A 16 17.44 4.10 -33.99
N ASN A 17 17.35 3.27 -32.95
CA ASN A 17 18.51 2.60 -32.35
C ASN A 17 18.47 1.09 -32.61
N ASP A 18 19.59 0.52 -33.09
CA ASP A 18 19.74 -0.93 -33.31
C ASP A 18 19.70 -1.72 -32.01
N PHE A 19 20.18 -1.13 -30.91
CA PHE A 19 20.16 -1.72 -29.57
C PHE A 19 19.83 -0.68 -28.50
N VAL A 20 18.94 -1.03 -27.56
CA VAL A 20 18.60 -0.20 -26.40
C VAL A 20 18.75 -1.02 -25.13
N HIS A 21 19.56 -0.51 -24.20
CA HIS A 21 19.70 -1.09 -22.87
C HIS A 21 18.84 -0.32 -21.87
N ILE A 22 17.94 -1.04 -21.20
CA ILE A 22 17.06 -0.47 -20.17
C ILE A 22 17.49 -1.03 -18.82
N GLN A 23 17.85 -0.15 -17.89
CA GLN A 23 18.19 -0.54 -16.52
C GLN A 23 16.97 -0.40 -15.62
N LEU A 24 16.67 -1.45 -14.86
CA LEU A 24 15.60 -1.48 -13.86
C LEU A 24 16.21 -1.81 -12.48
N PRO A 25 17.06 -0.92 -11.92
CA PRO A 25 17.95 -1.25 -10.79
C PRO A 25 17.21 -1.55 -9.48
N ARG A 26 15.92 -1.18 -9.39
CA ARG A 26 15.08 -1.45 -8.21
C ARG A 26 14.46 -2.84 -8.21
N PHE A 27 14.59 -3.59 -9.29
CA PHE A 27 13.94 -4.88 -9.47
C PHE A 27 14.96 -6.01 -9.61
N PRO A 28 14.88 -7.05 -8.76
CA PRO A 28 15.70 -8.24 -8.90
C PRO A 28 15.51 -8.92 -10.25
N HIS A 29 16.53 -9.67 -10.69
CA HIS A 29 16.51 -10.38 -11.96
C HIS A 29 15.28 -11.30 -12.10
N GLU A 30 14.90 -12.02 -11.04
CA GLU A 30 13.73 -12.91 -11.04
C GLU A 30 12.41 -12.17 -11.38
N VAL A 31 12.25 -10.93 -10.89
CA VAL A 31 11.06 -10.10 -11.15
C VAL A 31 11.04 -9.62 -12.58
N VAL A 32 12.20 -9.21 -13.10
CA VAL A 32 12.35 -8.81 -14.50
C VAL A 32 12.09 -10.01 -15.42
N ASN A 33 12.61 -11.19 -15.08
CA ASN A 33 12.38 -12.41 -15.83
C ASN A 33 10.88 -12.79 -15.85
N ALA A 34 10.19 -12.74 -14.70
CA ALA A 34 8.75 -12.99 -14.63
C ALA A 34 7.93 -12.01 -15.50
N ALA A 35 8.36 -10.75 -15.60
CA ALA A 35 7.73 -9.77 -16.48
C ALA A 35 7.97 -10.04 -17.97
N VAL A 36 9.15 -10.58 -18.31
CA VAL A 36 9.43 -11.04 -19.69
C VAL A 36 8.59 -12.28 -20.00
N GLU A 37 8.54 -13.28 -19.12
CA GLU A 37 7.69 -14.47 -19.29
C GLU A 37 6.22 -14.11 -19.49
N TYR A 38 5.70 -13.19 -18.67
CA TYR A 38 4.37 -12.61 -18.85
C TYR A 38 4.13 -12.13 -20.28
N ALA A 39 5.06 -11.35 -20.83
CA ALA A 39 4.91 -10.73 -22.14
C ALA A 39 4.90 -11.75 -23.29
N TYR A 40 5.57 -12.90 -23.12
CA TYR A 40 5.74 -13.90 -24.18
C TYR A 40 4.83 -15.13 -24.07
N GLY A 41 4.18 -15.37 -22.93
CA GLY A 41 3.31 -16.54 -22.79
C GLY A 41 2.63 -16.72 -21.44
N GLY A 42 2.72 -15.74 -20.54
CA GLY A 42 2.16 -15.81 -19.20
C GLY A 42 3.15 -16.24 -18.13
N ILE A 43 2.78 -16.00 -16.87
CA ILE A 43 3.63 -16.25 -15.70
C ILE A 43 3.31 -17.64 -15.15
N LYS A 44 4.35 -18.45 -14.92
CA LYS A 44 4.23 -19.71 -14.18
C LYS A 44 4.52 -19.47 -12.70
N ASN A 45 3.78 -20.14 -11.81
CA ASN A 45 3.92 -20.20 -10.35
C ASN A 45 5.05 -19.32 -9.77
N ILE A 46 4.71 -18.11 -9.35
CA ILE A 46 5.61 -17.20 -8.62
C ILE A 46 5.30 -17.23 -7.12
N SER A 47 6.29 -16.93 -6.28
CA SER A 47 6.07 -16.73 -4.86
C SER A 47 5.29 -15.42 -4.61
N PRO A 48 4.63 -15.27 -3.43
CA PRO A 48 4.02 -14.00 -3.04
C PRO A 48 5.00 -12.81 -3.09
N ASP A 49 6.26 -13.00 -2.66
CA ASP A 49 7.27 -11.93 -2.67
C ASP A 49 7.61 -11.46 -4.09
N VAL A 50 7.77 -12.40 -5.03
CA VAL A 50 7.95 -12.07 -6.45
C VAL A 50 6.70 -11.39 -6.99
N ALA A 51 5.50 -11.83 -6.61
CA ALA A 51 4.24 -11.22 -7.03
C ALA A 51 4.08 -9.77 -6.54
N ILE A 52 4.49 -9.45 -5.30
CA ILE A 52 4.49 -8.08 -4.76
C ILE A 52 5.41 -7.17 -5.59
N ARG A 53 6.62 -7.64 -5.87
CA ARG A 53 7.60 -6.86 -6.64
C ARG A 53 7.21 -6.74 -8.11
N LEU A 54 6.60 -7.79 -8.68
CA LEU A 54 6.08 -7.79 -10.03
C LEU A 54 4.88 -6.85 -10.17
N TYR A 55 4.01 -6.79 -9.16
CA TYR A 55 2.94 -5.80 -9.07
C TYR A 55 3.49 -4.37 -9.14
N LEU A 56 4.53 -4.06 -8.34
CA LEU A 56 5.19 -2.75 -8.36
C LEU A 56 5.85 -2.44 -9.70
N LEU A 57 6.52 -3.42 -10.31
CA LEU A 57 7.10 -3.28 -11.65
C LEU A 57 6.01 -2.95 -12.66
N ALA A 58 4.94 -3.75 -12.70
CA ALA A 58 3.82 -3.58 -13.62
C ALA A 58 3.15 -2.21 -13.45
N HIS A 59 2.96 -1.77 -12.21
CA HIS A 59 2.45 -0.44 -11.89
C HIS A 59 3.39 0.66 -12.44
N SER A 60 4.70 0.55 -12.21
CA SER A 60 5.70 1.51 -12.71
C SER A 60 5.79 1.56 -14.24
N LEU A 61 5.54 0.41 -14.89
CA LEU A 61 5.55 0.25 -16.35
C LEU A 61 4.15 0.40 -16.97
N GLN A 62 3.16 0.85 -16.20
CA GLN A 62 1.80 1.14 -16.66
C GLN A 62 1.09 -0.05 -17.34
N ASN A 63 1.42 -1.28 -16.93
CA ASN A 63 0.77 -2.49 -17.42
C ASN A 63 -0.41 -2.86 -16.52
N LYS A 64 -1.60 -2.35 -16.86
CA LYS A 64 -2.83 -2.55 -16.08
C LYS A 64 -3.23 -4.02 -15.95
N ALA A 65 -3.16 -4.80 -17.04
CA ALA A 65 -3.57 -6.19 -17.01
C ALA A 65 -2.71 -7.03 -16.04
N LEU A 66 -1.40 -6.78 -16.00
CA LEU A 66 -0.50 -7.44 -15.05
C LEU A 66 -0.72 -6.93 -13.62
N VAL A 67 -1.01 -5.64 -13.41
CA VAL A 67 -1.41 -5.08 -12.10
C VAL A 67 -2.66 -5.79 -11.58
N ASP A 68 -3.68 -5.97 -12.42
CA ASP A 68 -4.94 -6.63 -12.06
C ASP A 68 -4.71 -8.13 -11.77
N GLY A 69 -3.87 -8.78 -12.58
CA GLY A 69 -3.48 -10.18 -12.38
C GLY A 69 -2.75 -10.41 -11.06
N CYS A 70 -1.74 -9.58 -10.76
CA CYS A 70 -1.02 -9.65 -9.48
C CYS A 70 -1.92 -9.31 -8.30
N THR A 71 -2.83 -8.33 -8.45
CA THR A 71 -3.81 -7.98 -7.42
C THR A 71 -4.66 -9.20 -7.04
N LYS A 72 -5.25 -9.88 -8.03
CA LYS A 72 -6.05 -11.09 -7.80
C LYS A 72 -5.22 -12.20 -7.15
N PHE A 73 -3.99 -12.39 -7.62
CA PHE A 73 -3.08 -13.40 -7.06
C PHE A 73 -2.78 -13.14 -5.57
N LEU A 74 -2.48 -11.89 -5.22
CA LEU A 74 -2.19 -11.47 -3.85
C LEU A 74 -3.42 -11.55 -2.96
N CYS A 75 -4.60 -11.08 -3.42
CA CYS A 75 -5.85 -11.19 -2.67
C CYS A 75 -6.13 -12.63 -2.20
N ALA A 76 -5.82 -13.63 -3.03
CA ALA A 76 -6.04 -15.03 -2.70
C ALA A 76 -5.00 -15.63 -1.73
N ARG A 77 -3.93 -14.90 -1.39
CA ARG A 77 -2.74 -15.40 -0.66
C ARG A 77 -2.22 -14.43 0.40
N ILE A 78 -3.05 -13.49 0.85
CA ILE A 78 -2.71 -12.65 2.00
C ILE A 78 -2.71 -13.50 3.27
N GLU A 79 -1.61 -13.43 4.00
CA GLU A 79 -1.37 -14.16 5.25
C GLU A 79 -0.54 -13.30 6.20
N GLU A 80 -0.42 -13.74 7.46
CA GLU A 80 0.20 -12.93 8.52
C GLU A 80 1.66 -12.56 8.22
N THR A 81 2.37 -13.47 7.56
CA THR A 81 3.78 -13.31 7.17
C THR A 81 4.00 -12.23 6.12
N ASN A 82 3.00 -11.95 5.25
CA ASN A 82 3.17 -11.04 4.11
C ASN A 82 2.28 -9.79 4.16
N VAL A 83 1.26 -9.75 5.03
CA VAL A 83 0.26 -8.67 5.06
C VAL A 83 0.86 -7.28 5.25
N SER A 84 1.95 -7.17 6.02
CA SER A 84 2.62 -5.88 6.23
C SER A 84 3.19 -5.31 4.92
N GLU A 85 3.78 -6.16 4.08
CA GLU A 85 4.33 -5.74 2.80
C GLU A 85 3.23 -5.45 1.78
N VAL A 86 2.23 -6.34 1.70
CA VAL A 86 1.07 -6.13 0.81
C VAL A 86 0.33 -4.86 1.18
N TRP A 87 0.08 -4.60 2.46
CA TRP A 87 -0.53 -3.35 2.96
C TRP A 87 0.28 -2.12 2.53
N SER A 88 1.60 -2.16 2.74
CA SER A 88 2.48 -1.05 2.37
C SER A 88 2.43 -0.75 0.88
N VAL A 89 2.46 -1.79 0.04
CA VAL A 89 2.40 -1.63 -1.41
C VAL A 89 1.03 -1.15 -1.87
N ALA A 90 -0.04 -1.72 -1.33
CA ALA A 90 -1.41 -1.33 -1.64
C ALA A 90 -1.67 0.15 -1.32
N ASN A 91 -1.17 0.64 -0.20
CA ASN A 91 -1.26 2.06 0.16
C ASN A 91 -0.43 2.94 -0.78
N ALA A 92 0.82 2.56 -1.05
CA ALA A 92 1.71 3.32 -1.93
C ALA A 92 1.17 3.46 -3.37
N THR A 93 0.45 2.44 -3.87
CA THR A 93 -0.18 2.46 -5.19
C THR A 93 -1.67 2.84 -5.16
N LYS A 94 -2.23 3.14 -3.97
CA LYS A 94 -3.65 3.47 -3.77
C LYS A 94 -4.60 2.40 -4.31
N ASN A 95 -4.22 1.12 -4.20
CA ASN A 95 -5.04 -0.02 -4.59
C ASN A 95 -6.06 -0.34 -3.51
N GLU A 96 -7.28 0.16 -3.67
CA GLU A 96 -8.37 0.04 -2.70
C GLU A 96 -8.73 -1.43 -2.42
N LEU A 97 -8.75 -2.28 -3.44
CA LEU A 97 -9.08 -3.70 -3.25
C LEU A 97 -8.07 -4.40 -2.34
N LEU A 98 -6.77 -4.18 -2.54
CA LEU A 98 -5.76 -4.77 -1.66
C LEU A 98 -5.81 -4.18 -0.25
N ILE A 99 -6.08 -2.88 -0.12
CA ILE A 99 -6.28 -2.23 1.18
C ILE A 99 -7.42 -2.92 1.95
N GLU A 100 -8.58 -3.06 1.31
CA GLU A 100 -9.76 -3.68 1.92
C GLU A 100 -9.52 -5.13 2.32
N VAL A 101 -8.87 -5.93 1.47
CA VAL A 101 -8.58 -7.34 1.77
C VAL A 101 -7.55 -7.47 2.90
N CYS A 102 -6.59 -6.56 3.01
CA CYS A 102 -5.59 -6.59 4.09
C CYS A 102 -6.15 -6.13 5.44
N ALA A 103 -7.11 -5.19 5.46
CA ALA A 103 -7.58 -4.53 6.69
C ALA A 103 -8.04 -5.50 7.82
N PRO A 104 -8.77 -6.61 7.55
CA PRO A 104 -9.14 -7.57 8.59
C PRO A 104 -7.95 -8.26 9.27
N LEU A 105 -6.85 -8.44 8.56
CA LEU A 105 -5.67 -9.13 9.08
C LEU A 105 -4.70 -8.15 9.77
N VAL A 106 -4.61 -6.91 9.27
CA VAL A 106 -3.93 -5.82 9.97
C VAL A 106 -4.62 -5.52 11.31
N SER A 107 -5.95 -5.49 11.34
CA SER A 107 -6.71 -5.29 12.59
C SER A 107 -6.57 -6.44 13.59
N MET A 108 -6.44 -7.69 13.15
CA MET A 108 -6.13 -8.81 14.06
C MET A 108 -4.79 -8.62 14.78
N ASN A 109 -3.83 -8.02 14.08
CA ASN A 109 -2.48 -7.78 14.56
C ASN A 109 -2.29 -6.33 15.02
N TRP A 110 -3.37 -5.67 15.42
CA TRP A 110 -3.40 -4.24 15.75
C TRP A 110 -2.31 -3.82 16.73
N LYS A 111 -2.07 -4.62 17.78
CA LYS A 111 -1.03 -4.34 18.79
C LYS A 111 0.36 -4.17 18.20
N MET A 112 0.69 -4.93 17.15
CA MET A 112 1.97 -4.83 16.44
C MET A 112 2.00 -3.62 15.51
N PHE A 113 0.92 -3.39 14.75
CA PHE A 113 0.88 -2.34 13.75
C PHE A 113 0.77 -0.93 14.34
N ARG A 114 0.02 -0.74 15.43
CA ARG A 114 -0.16 0.55 16.09
C ARG A 114 1.11 1.13 16.71
N THR A 115 2.14 0.30 16.91
CA THR A 115 3.46 0.75 17.41
C THR A 115 4.51 0.80 16.30
N SER A 116 4.16 0.40 15.08
CA SER A 116 5.09 0.34 13.96
C SER A 116 5.17 1.69 13.26
N ARG A 117 6.30 2.38 13.43
CA ARG A 117 6.59 3.63 12.71
C ARG A 117 6.52 3.46 11.18
N GLN A 118 6.98 2.32 10.67
CA GLN A 118 6.95 2.02 9.24
C GLN A 118 5.52 1.86 8.73
N PHE A 119 4.66 1.21 9.51
CA PHE A 119 3.24 1.08 9.19
C PHE A 119 2.58 2.46 9.09
N HIS A 120 2.78 3.32 10.08
CA HIS A 120 2.26 4.69 10.08
C HIS A 120 2.75 5.50 8.88
N ARG A 121 4.05 5.41 8.55
CA ARG A 121 4.64 6.13 7.41
C ARG A 121 4.13 5.66 6.05
N ASN A 122 3.70 4.41 5.95
CA ASN A 122 3.28 3.79 4.69
C ASN A 122 1.77 3.65 4.54
N THR A 123 1.00 3.98 5.56
CA THR A 123 -0.46 3.96 5.50
C THR A 123 -0.97 5.29 4.97
N GLU A 124 -1.71 5.26 3.86
CA GLU A 124 -2.37 6.43 3.29
C GLU A 124 -3.73 6.65 3.98
N MET A 125 -4.33 7.83 3.75
CA MET A 125 -5.62 8.20 4.34
C MET A 125 -6.69 7.12 4.12
N LYS A 126 -6.84 6.63 2.88
CA LYS A 126 -7.81 5.56 2.56
C LYS A 126 -7.50 4.24 3.29
N GLY A 127 -6.23 3.90 3.45
CA GLY A 127 -5.81 2.75 4.23
C GLY A 127 -6.22 2.87 5.69
N MET A 128 -5.95 4.02 6.30
CA MET A 128 -6.32 4.27 7.68
C MET A 128 -7.85 4.25 7.87
N MET A 129 -8.62 4.85 6.95
CA MET A 129 -10.08 4.79 6.98
C MET A 129 -10.61 3.35 6.86
N SER A 130 -10.09 2.59 5.90
CA SER A 130 -10.49 1.18 5.70
C SER A 130 -10.17 0.33 6.93
N LEU A 131 -9.01 0.54 7.56
CA LEU A 131 -8.64 -0.14 8.78
C LEU A 131 -9.60 0.20 9.92
N LEU A 132 -9.83 1.48 10.21
CA LEU A 132 -10.71 1.92 11.29
C LEU A 132 -12.17 1.52 11.06
N GLY A 133 -12.61 1.47 9.80
CA GLY A 133 -13.93 0.98 9.40
C GLY A 133 -14.07 -0.54 9.45
N CYS A 134 -12.98 -1.29 9.66
CA CYS A 134 -13.05 -2.74 9.80
C CYS A 134 -13.87 -3.10 11.05
N PRO A 135 -14.92 -3.96 10.95
CA PRO A 135 -15.74 -4.33 12.10
C PRO A 135 -14.96 -4.89 13.29
N ARG A 136 -13.79 -5.48 13.05
CA ARG A 136 -12.90 -5.99 14.10
C ARG A 136 -12.32 -4.88 14.99
N MET A 137 -12.14 -3.68 14.44
CA MET A 137 -11.69 -2.53 15.21
C MET A 137 -12.70 -2.09 16.28
N ALA A 138 -13.97 -2.50 16.20
CA ALA A 138 -14.94 -2.24 17.27
C ALA A 138 -14.50 -2.79 18.64
N ARG A 139 -13.62 -3.80 18.65
CA ARG A 139 -13.07 -4.40 19.88
C ARG A 139 -11.94 -3.57 20.50
N GLU A 140 -11.30 -2.71 19.73
CA GLU A 140 -10.21 -1.87 20.19
C GLU A 140 -10.73 -0.62 20.88
N SER A 141 -10.05 -0.19 21.94
CA SER A 141 -10.46 0.99 22.72
C SER A 141 -10.34 2.27 21.90
N ALA A 142 -11.21 3.24 22.18
CA ALA A 142 -11.15 4.58 21.59
C ALA A 142 -9.77 5.21 21.76
N LYS A 143 -9.22 5.14 22.99
CA LYS A 143 -7.87 5.61 23.31
C LYS A 143 -6.80 4.99 22.39
N SER A 144 -6.80 3.67 22.22
CA SER A 144 -5.79 3.00 21.40
C SER A 144 -5.87 3.41 19.92
N LYS A 145 -7.06 3.68 19.38
CA LYS A 145 -7.24 4.15 18.00
C LYS A 145 -6.75 5.57 17.83
N VAL A 146 -7.06 6.44 18.79
CA VAL A 146 -6.64 7.85 18.78
C VAL A 146 -5.12 7.95 18.88
N GLU A 147 -4.47 7.21 19.79
CA GLU A 147 -3.01 7.12 19.90
C GLU A 147 -2.36 6.74 18.56
N ALA A 148 -2.87 5.70 17.89
CA ALA A 148 -2.34 5.27 16.60
C ALA A 148 -2.58 6.31 15.49
N LEU A 149 -3.72 7.02 15.52
CA LEU A 149 -4.03 8.09 14.58
C LEU A 149 -3.09 9.31 14.75
N ILE A 150 -2.68 9.63 15.98
CA ILE A 150 -1.70 10.68 16.28
C ILE A 150 -0.34 10.28 15.72
N GLU A 151 0.12 9.06 16.01
CA GLU A 151 1.39 8.55 15.49
C GLU A 151 1.38 8.50 13.96
N TRP A 152 0.26 8.09 13.36
CA TRP A 152 0.05 8.15 11.93
C TRP A 152 0.17 9.57 11.38
N ARG A 153 -0.55 10.55 11.95
CA ARG A 153 -0.46 11.96 11.56
C ARG A 153 0.99 12.48 11.63
N ASN A 154 1.67 12.21 12.75
CA ASN A 154 3.03 12.69 13.03
C ASN A 154 4.11 11.98 12.17
N SER A 155 3.79 10.84 11.55
CA SER A 155 4.69 10.13 10.64
C SER A 155 4.72 10.68 9.20
N ALA A 156 4.01 11.79 8.94
CA ALA A 156 4.03 12.49 7.66
C ALA A 156 5.46 12.84 7.21
N ARG A 157 5.69 12.85 5.90
CA ARG A 157 7.04 13.04 5.31
C ARG A 157 7.35 14.49 5.01
N ASN A 158 6.32 15.33 4.90
CA ASN A 158 6.39 16.75 4.59
C ASN A 158 5.15 17.48 5.13
N ASP A 159 5.20 18.81 5.13
CA ASP A 159 4.16 19.66 5.71
C ASP A 159 2.81 19.50 4.99
N ALA A 160 2.82 19.34 3.66
CA ALA A 160 1.60 19.15 2.89
C ALA A 160 0.89 17.85 3.27
N GLU A 161 1.65 16.76 3.44
CA GLU A 161 1.13 15.48 3.93
C GLU A 161 0.65 15.61 5.37
N TYR A 162 1.37 16.31 6.23
CA TYR A 162 0.98 16.54 7.63
C TYR A 162 -0.35 17.30 7.74
N ILE A 163 -0.54 18.35 6.93
CA ILE A 163 -1.79 19.11 6.85
C ILE A 163 -2.92 18.21 6.38
N GLY A 164 -2.70 17.42 5.32
CA GLY A 164 -3.68 16.47 4.79
C GLY A 164 -4.09 15.42 5.84
N ARG A 165 -3.12 14.82 6.53
CA ARG A 165 -3.38 13.87 7.62
C ARG A 165 -4.06 14.52 8.81
N THR A 166 -3.78 15.79 9.11
CA THR A 166 -4.43 16.53 10.20
C THR A 166 -5.90 16.77 9.92
N THR A 167 -6.27 17.12 8.69
CA THR A 167 -7.69 17.22 8.30
C THR A 167 -8.37 15.86 8.40
N ALA A 168 -7.78 14.82 7.80
CA ALA A 168 -8.33 13.48 7.84
C ALA A 168 -8.44 12.90 9.26
N PHE A 169 -7.50 13.23 10.15
CA PHE A 169 -7.54 12.88 11.57
C PHE A 169 -8.83 13.39 12.23
N LYS A 170 -9.18 14.67 12.02
CA LYS A 170 -10.39 15.27 12.60
C LYS A 170 -11.65 14.56 12.12
N ASP A 171 -11.71 14.25 10.83
CA ASP A 171 -12.84 13.52 10.24
C ASP A 171 -12.95 12.10 10.83
N MET A 172 -11.82 11.37 10.92
CA MET A 172 -11.78 10.01 11.45
C MET A 172 -12.13 9.94 12.94
N VAL A 173 -11.64 10.87 13.75
CA VAL A 173 -12.00 10.94 15.19
C VAL A 173 -13.49 11.19 15.35
N SER A 174 -14.07 12.07 14.53
CA SER A 174 -15.51 12.35 14.53
C SER A 174 -16.32 11.10 14.17
N LEU A 175 -15.87 10.34 13.16
CA LEU A 175 -16.52 9.09 12.72
C LEU A 175 -16.46 7.97 13.77
N LEU A 176 -15.43 7.94 14.61
CA LEU A 176 -15.33 6.96 15.69
C LEU A 176 -16.35 7.20 16.81
N GLY A 177 -17.11 8.29 16.77
CA GLY A 177 -18.17 8.59 17.75
C GLY A 177 -17.64 8.73 19.17
N ILE A 178 -16.36 9.10 19.31
CA ILE A 178 -15.70 9.30 20.61
C ILE A 178 -16.26 10.61 21.18
N GLN A 179 -17.39 10.50 21.88
CA GLN A 179 -17.92 11.57 22.72
C GLN A 179 -17.10 11.59 24.01
N ASP A 180 -16.60 12.78 24.35
CA ASP A 180 -15.73 13.07 25.48
C ASP A 180 -14.34 12.47 25.42
N THR A 181 -13.41 13.24 24.86
CA THR A 181 -12.12 13.47 25.55
C THR A 181 -11.56 14.85 25.19
N PRO A 182 -12.11 15.94 25.77
CA PRO A 182 -11.41 17.22 25.81
C PRO A 182 -9.97 17.04 26.29
N ASP A 183 -9.75 16.17 27.28
CA ASP A 183 -8.43 15.90 27.87
C ASP A 183 -7.41 15.29 26.89
N LEU A 184 -7.83 14.37 26.00
CA LEU A 184 -6.94 13.84 24.96
C LEU A 184 -6.68 14.87 23.87
N ILE A 185 -7.63 15.77 23.56
CA ILE A 185 -7.45 16.76 22.50
C ILE A 185 -6.56 17.92 23.00
N THR A 186 -6.71 18.36 24.25
CA THR A 186 -5.91 19.46 24.82
C THR A 186 -4.42 19.13 24.90
N ASP A 187 -4.06 17.87 25.19
CA ASP A 187 -2.65 17.45 25.23
C ASP A 187 -2.00 17.29 23.84
N LEU A 188 -2.80 17.28 22.76
CA LEU A 188 -2.34 17.02 21.39
C LEU A 188 -2.14 18.26 20.51
N PHE A 189 -2.55 19.43 21.00
CA PHE A 189 -2.51 20.71 20.29
C PHE A 189 -1.77 21.81 21.07
N VAL A 190 -0.96 21.46 22.08
CA VAL A 190 -0.03 22.42 22.69
C VAL A 190 1.12 22.64 21.70
N GLU A 191 1.16 23.83 21.09
CA GLU A 191 2.32 24.38 20.37
C GLU A 191 3.49 24.65 21.32
#